data_AF-A0A7J2JQB6-F1
#
_entry.id   AF-A0A7J2JQB6-F1
#
_cell.length_a   1.000
_cell.length_b   1.000
_cell.length_c   1.000
_cell.angle_alpha   90.00
_cell.angle_beta   90.00
_cell.angle_gamma   90.00
#
_symmetry.space_group_name_H-M   'P 1'
#
loop_
_entity.id
_entity.type
_entity.pdbx_description
1 polymer ?
#
loop_
_entity_poly.entity_id
_entity_poly.type
_entity_poly.pdbx_seq_one_letter_code
_entity_poly.pdbx_strand_id
1 'polypeptide(L)'
;GMSKFAALGNKADVDEVDMLNYLADDPDTRVVALYLEGTSRGRELMEALRRCASRKPVVVIKAGRTEAGAEAVASHTGTLAGSAEVYEAVFRQTGAISVETLEEFFDASKALAAFKPPEGDRVMVITSSGGSGILAADAIESRGMELARLPEEILNRLREELPYFCVIRNPLDLTGSAYAELYDKAIGLTRDYEGIDAYVVIFGDPIPGAFEVIEKHLRETEKPILVAYLGGGDVEVEERRKFYEAGIPVYPTPERAVAALYNLWRSRRG
;
A
#
# COMPACT_ATOMS: atom_id res chain seq x y z
N GLY A 1 7.70 -10.18 -5.44
CA GLY A 1 7.61 -11.26 -6.46
C GLY A 1 6.23 -11.89 -6.42
N MET A 2 5.95 -12.83 -7.32
CA MET A 2 4.73 -13.66 -7.31
C MET A 2 5.14 -15.10 -6.98
N SER A 3 4.47 -15.74 -6.02
CA SER A 3 4.69 -17.16 -5.71
C SER A 3 4.00 -18.08 -6.73
N LYS A 4 2.80 -17.68 -7.18
CA LYS A 4 1.98 -18.41 -8.16
C LYS A 4 1.24 -17.43 -9.07
N PHE A 5 0.92 -17.87 -10.28
CA PHE A 5 0.07 -17.15 -11.24
C PHE A 5 -0.87 -18.16 -11.90
N ALA A 6 -2.17 -17.86 -11.90
CA ALA A 6 -3.20 -18.73 -12.47
C ALA A 6 -4.11 -17.93 -13.42
N ALA A 7 -4.06 -18.27 -14.70
CA ALA A 7 -4.99 -17.76 -15.71
C ALA A 7 -6.14 -18.75 -15.85
N LEU A 8 -7.31 -18.41 -15.30
CA LEU A 8 -8.46 -19.33 -15.21
C LEU A 8 -9.26 -19.45 -16.51
N GLY A 9 -9.10 -18.50 -17.43
CA GLY A 9 -9.78 -18.50 -18.72
C GLY A 9 -11.29 -18.69 -18.58
N ASN A 10 -11.81 -19.73 -19.23
CA ASN A 10 -13.25 -20.02 -19.26
C ASN A 10 -13.82 -20.62 -17.97
N LYS A 11 -12.98 -21.00 -16.99
CA LYS A 11 -13.43 -21.56 -15.69
C LYS A 11 -14.37 -22.76 -15.85
N ALA A 12 -14.06 -23.67 -16.78
CA ALA A 12 -14.93 -24.81 -17.11
C ALA A 12 -14.95 -25.91 -16.02
N ASP A 13 -13.94 -25.91 -15.14
CA ASP A 13 -13.80 -26.88 -14.05
C ASP A 13 -13.27 -26.14 -12.80
N VAL A 14 -11.97 -25.80 -12.79
CA VAL A 14 -11.36 -25.00 -11.70
C VAL A 14 -11.63 -23.52 -11.90
N ASP A 15 -12.09 -22.85 -10.84
CA ASP A 15 -12.40 -21.42 -10.85
C ASP A 15 -11.82 -20.66 -9.64
N GLU A 16 -12.21 -19.39 -9.48
CA GLU A 16 -11.75 -18.53 -8.39
C GLU A 16 -12.09 -19.06 -7.00
N VAL A 17 -13.20 -19.79 -6.82
CA VAL A 17 -13.62 -20.36 -5.55
C VAL A 17 -12.63 -21.44 -5.13
N ASP A 18 -12.26 -22.32 -6.05
CA ASP A 18 -11.31 -23.40 -5.79
C ASP A 18 -9.91 -22.84 -5.50
N MET A 19 -9.49 -21.86 -6.30
CA MET A 19 -8.21 -21.18 -6.09
C MET A 19 -8.16 -20.43 -4.76
N LEU A 20 -9.22 -19.71 -4.37
CA LEU A 20 -9.28 -19.03 -3.07
C LEU A 20 -9.15 -20.02 -1.92
N ASN A 21 -9.84 -21.17 -2.01
CA ASN A 21 -9.76 -22.20 -0.99
C ASN A 21 -8.37 -22.84 -0.89
N TYR A 22 -7.74 -23.12 -2.03
CA TYR A 22 -6.37 -23.64 -2.09
C TYR A 22 -5.36 -22.62 -1.52
N LEU A 23 -5.40 -21.38 -1.99
CA LEU A 23 -4.44 -20.33 -1.62
C LEU A 23 -4.56 -19.90 -0.16
N ALA A 24 -5.75 -20.03 0.44
CA ALA A 24 -5.96 -19.75 1.86
C ALA A 24 -5.06 -20.59 2.78
N ASP A 25 -4.72 -21.83 2.40
CA ASP A 25 -3.87 -22.73 3.18
C ASP A 25 -2.43 -22.83 2.66
N ASP A 26 -2.13 -22.29 1.48
CA ASP A 26 -0.80 -22.40 0.84
C ASP A 26 0.29 -21.61 1.59
N PRO A 27 1.29 -22.25 2.22
CA PRO A 27 2.27 -21.54 3.06
C PRO A 27 3.15 -20.55 2.27
N ASP A 28 3.29 -20.72 0.96
CA ASP A 28 4.09 -19.85 0.09
C ASP A 28 3.34 -18.57 -0.33
N THR A 29 2.03 -18.50 -0.09
CA THR A 29 1.19 -17.37 -0.45
C THR A 29 0.91 -16.49 0.77
N ARG A 30 1.34 -15.22 0.70
CA ARG A 30 1.09 -14.20 1.73
C ARG A 30 -0.10 -13.31 1.44
N VAL A 31 -0.35 -13.01 0.16
CA VAL A 31 -1.44 -12.14 -0.32
C VAL A 31 -2.04 -12.78 -1.56
N VAL A 32 -3.37 -12.75 -1.69
CA VAL A 32 -4.06 -13.18 -2.89
C VAL A 32 -4.54 -11.96 -3.67
N ALA A 33 -4.16 -11.86 -4.93
CA ALA A 33 -4.59 -10.80 -5.82
C ALA A 33 -5.50 -11.41 -6.91
N LEU A 34 -6.78 -11.02 -6.92
CA LEU A 34 -7.83 -11.60 -7.75
C LEU A 34 -8.40 -10.58 -8.75
N TYR A 35 -8.27 -10.87 -10.04
CA TYR A 35 -9.06 -10.22 -11.08
C TYR A 35 -10.35 -10.99 -11.30
N LEU A 36 -11.50 -10.33 -11.14
CA LEU A 36 -12.81 -10.98 -11.16
C LEU A 36 -13.75 -10.29 -12.15
N GLU A 37 -14.19 -11.02 -13.18
CA GLU A 37 -15.22 -10.55 -14.12
C GLU A 37 -16.62 -10.86 -13.61
N GLY A 38 -16.79 -12.05 -13.04
CA GLY A 38 -18.01 -12.56 -12.43
C GLY A 38 -17.82 -14.01 -11.99
N THR A 39 -18.85 -14.55 -11.34
CA THR A 39 -18.93 -15.94 -10.89
C THR A 39 -20.33 -16.51 -11.11
N SER A 40 -20.41 -17.81 -11.38
CA SER A 40 -21.67 -18.58 -11.35
C SER A 40 -21.95 -19.18 -9.97
N ARG A 41 -20.95 -19.21 -9.07
CA ARG A 41 -21.00 -19.82 -7.73
C ARG A 41 -21.05 -18.77 -6.62
N GLY A 42 -21.95 -17.79 -6.73
CA GLY A 42 -21.95 -16.58 -5.90
C GLY A 42 -21.88 -16.82 -4.38
N ARG A 43 -22.61 -17.81 -3.85
CA ARG A 43 -22.59 -18.14 -2.42
C ARG A 43 -21.25 -18.74 -2.00
N GLU A 44 -20.72 -19.67 -2.78
CA GLU A 44 -19.44 -20.32 -2.50
C GLU A 44 -18.28 -19.32 -2.65
N LEU A 45 -18.37 -18.37 -3.60
CA LEU A 45 -17.40 -17.27 -3.72
C LEU A 45 -17.36 -16.44 -2.43
N MET A 46 -18.51 -16.06 -1.89
CA MET A 46 -18.59 -15.30 -0.64
C MET A 46 -17.97 -16.08 0.54
N GLU A 47 -18.22 -17.39 0.62
CA GLU A 47 -17.64 -18.26 1.65
C GLU A 47 -16.12 -18.43 1.49
N ALA A 48 -15.64 -18.64 0.26
CA ALA A 48 -14.22 -18.76 -0.06
C ALA A 48 -13.46 -17.45 0.17
N LEU A 49 -14.04 -16.30 -0.20
CA LEU A 49 -13.48 -14.98 0.08
C LEU A 49 -13.36 -14.76 1.59
N ARG A 50 -14.41 -15.02 2.37
CA ARG A 50 -14.37 -14.87 3.83
C ARG A 50 -13.30 -15.76 4.46
N ARG A 51 -13.25 -17.03 4.04
CA ARG A 51 -12.25 -17.99 4.51
C ARG A 51 -10.83 -17.54 4.18
N CYS A 52 -10.58 -17.09 2.96
CA CYS A 52 -9.26 -16.66 2.53
C CYS A 52 -8.85 -15.35 3.23
N ALA A 53 -9.73 -14.34 3.23
CA ALA A 53 -9.49 -13.02 3.82
C ALA A 53 -9.23 -13.08 5.34
N SER A 54 -9.91 -13.97 6.07
CA SER A 54 -9.66 -14.18 7.51
C SER A 54 -8.28 -14.77 7.84
N ARG A 55 -7.53 -15.24 6.83
CA ARG A 55 -6.18 -15.81 7.00
C ARG A 55 -5.12 -14.94 6.36
N LYS A 56 -5.43 -14.36 5.20
CA LYS A 56 -4.49 -13.66 4.33
C LYS A 56 -5.22 -12.54 3.59
N PRO A 57 -4.60 -11.37 3.39
CA PRO A 57 -5.22 -10.31 2.61
C PRO A 57 -5.60 -10.77 1.20
N VAL A 58 -6.82 -10.43 0.78
CA VAL A 58 -7.32 -10.67 -0.57
C VAL A 58 -7.60 -9.31 -1.22
N VAL A 59 -6.86 -8.97 -2.27
CA VAL A 59 -7.09 -7.78 -3.09
C VAL A 59 -7.89 -8.18 -4.31
N VAL A 60 -9.01 -7.51 -4.58
CA VAL A 60 -9.90 -7.83 -5.69
C VAL A 60 -10.07 -6.63 -6.61
N ILE A 61 -9.82 -6.82 -7.90
CA ILE A 61 -10.27 -5.90 -8.95
C ILE A 61 -11.49 -6.50 -9.65
N LYS A 62 -12.64 -5.83 -9.53
CA LYS A 62 -13.89 -6.25 -10.21
C LYS A 62 -13.96 -5.57 -11.57
N ALA A 63 -13.89 -6.34 -12.65
CA ALA A 63 -14.19 -5.85 -13.99
C ALA A 63 -15.70 -5.73 -14.22
N GLY A 64 -16.13 -4.88 -15.14
CA GLY A 64 -17.57 -4.69 -15.44
C GLY A 64 -18.37 -4.10 -14.27
N ARG A 65 -17.83 -3.05 -13.62
CA ARG A 65 -18.50 -2.32 -12.52
C ARG A 65 -19.57 -1.34 -13.02
N THR A 66 -19.42 -0.85 -14.24
CA THR A 66 -20.37 0.05 -14.89
C THR A 66 -21.32 -0.74 -15.79
N GLU A 67 -22.46 -0.16 -16.18
CA GLU A 67 -23.40 -0.78 -17.12
C GLU A 67 -22.70 -1.20 -18.43
N ALA A 68 -21.99 -0.28 -19.09
CA ALA A 68 -21.24 -0.58 -20.31
C ALA A 68 -20.16 -1.66 -20.09
N GLY A 69 -19.48 -1.65 -18.95
CA GLY A 69 -18.48 -2.67 -18.62
C GLY A 69 -19.12 -4.04 -18.35
N ALA A 70 -20.29 -4.06 -17.71
CA ALA A 70 -21.06 -5.25 -17.43
C ALA A 70 -21.58 -5.89 -18.73
N GLU A 71 -22.07 -5.09 -19.67
CA GLU A 71 -22.43 -5.54 -21.02
C GLU A 71 -21.22 -6.12 -21.78
N ALA A 72 -20.07 -5.45 -21.71
CA ALA A 72 -18.83 -5.94 -22.31
C ALA A 72 -18.41 -7.30 -21.71
N VAL A 73 -18.46 -7.46 -20.38
CA VAL A 73 -18.21 -8.75 -19.73
C VAL A 73 -19.22 -9.81 -20.15
N ALA A 74 -20.51 -9.46 -20.25
CA ALA A 74 -21.56 -10.40 -20.63
C ALA A 74 -21.39 -10.92 -22.05
N SER A 75 -21.05 -10.03 -22.99
CA SER A 75 -20.73 -10.42 -24.38
C SER A 75 -19.43 -11.21 -24.51
N HIS A 76 -18.43 -10.95 -23.66
CA HIS A 76 -17.15 -11.65 -23.69
C HIS A 76 -17.21 -13.06 -23.08
N THR A 77 -17.93 -13.22 -21.98
CA THR A 77 -17.95 -14.46 -21.18
C THR A 77 -19.21 -15.30 -21.38
N GLY A 78 -20.25 -14.73 -21.99
CA GLY A 78 -21.57 -15.35 -22.09
C GLY A 78 -22.31 -15.47 -20.74
N THR A 79 -21.79 -14.86 -19.66
CA THR A 79 -22.39 -14.88 -18.33
C THR A 79 -22.91 -13.51 -17.95
N LEU A 80 -24.09 -13.43 -17.31
CA LEU A 80 -24.61 -12.17 -16.80
C LEU A 80 -23.61 -11.56 -15.79
N ALA A 81 -23.15 -10.34 -16.07
CA ALA A 81 -22.39 -9.57 -15.12
C ALA A 81 -23.30 -9.21 -13.93
N GLY A 82 -23.04 -9.82 -12.77
CA GLY A 82 -23.80 -9.52 -11.54
C GLY A 82 -23.63 -8.06 -11.10
N SER A 83 -24.60 -7.54 -10.34
CA SER A 83 -24.59 -6.13 -9.88
C SER A 83 -23.29 -5.77 -9.14
N ALA A 84 -22.68 -4.67 -9.55
CA ALA A 84 -21.48 -4.13 -8.92
C ALA A 84 -21.68 -3.83 -7.43
N GLU A 85 -22.87 -3.34 -7.05
CA GLU A 85 -23.22 -3.03 -5.66
C GLU A 85 -23.27 -4.30 -4.80
N VAL A 86 -23.75 -5.41 -5.38
CA VAL A 86 -23.77 -6.72 -4.71
C VAL A 86 -22.34 -7.22 -4.48
N TYR A 87 -21.47 -7.14 -5.49
CA TYR A 87 -20.05 -7.51 -5.33
C TYR A 87 -19.35 -6.64 -4.27
N GLU A 88 -19.58 -5.32 -4.28
CA GLU A 88 -18.99 -4.42 -3.29
C GLU A 88 -19.47 -4.75 -1.86
N ALA A 89 -20.76 -5.08 -1.70
CA ALA A 89 -21.30 -5.55 -0.42
C ALA A 89 -20.65 -6.87 0.02
N VAL A 90 -20.45 -7.81 -0.90
CA VAL A 90 -19.76 -9.08 -0.63
C VAL A 90 -18.31 -8.83 -0.20
N PHE A 91 -17.55 -8.00 -0.91
CA PHE A 91 -16.15 -7.71 -0.55
C PHE A 91 -16.06 -7.11 0.85
N ARG A 92 -16.89 -6.11 1.15
CA ARG A 92 -16.97 -5.51 2.49
C ARG A 92 -17.35 -6.53 3.58
N GLN A 93 -18.28 -7.44 3.32
CA GLN A 93 -18.71 -8.46 4.29
C GLN A 93 -17.72 -9.62 4.48
N THR A 94 -16.77 -9.78 3.56
CA THR A 94 -15.78 -10.85 3.57
C THR A 94 -14.41 -10.36 4.02
N GLY A 95 -14.18 -9.05 4.10
CA GLY A 95 -12.87 -8.47 4.39
C GLY A 95 -11.97 -8.37 3.16
N ALA A 96 -12.47 -8.70 1.96
CA ALA A 96 -11.73 -8.53 0.72
C ALA A 96 -11.58 -7.04 0.37
N ILE A 97 -10.39 -6.68 -0.10
CA ILE A 97 -9.97 -5.31 -0.40
C ILE A 97 -10.27 -5.04 -1.87
N SER A 98 -11.41 -4.39 -2.13
CA SER A 98 -11.82 -3.97 -3.47
C SER A 98 -11.02 -2.75 -3.93
N VAL A 99 -10.44 -2.82 -5.13
CA VAL A 99 -9.72 -1.71 -5.78
C VAL A 99 -10.24 -1.49 -7.19
N GLU A 100 -10.02 -0.30 -7.75
CA GLU A 100 -10.68 0.10 -8.99
C GLU A 100 -9.76 0.04 -10.21
N THR A 101 -8.46 0.20 -10.00
CA THR A 101 -7.47 0.25 -11.09
C THR A 101 -6.43 -0.84 -10.95
N LEU A 102 -5.82 -1.23 -12.07
CA LEU A 102 -4.67 -2.15 -12.05
C LEU A 102 -3.50 -1.56 -11.25
N GLU A 103 -3.35 -0.23 -11.25
CA GLU A 103 -2.32 0.45 -10.46
C GLU A 103 -2.54 0.20 -8.97
N GLU A 104 -3.74 0.48 -8.45
CA GLU A 104 -4.09 0.21 -7.05
C GLU A 104 -4.00 -1.28 -6.71
N PHE A 105 -4.39 -2.16 -7.64
CA PHE A 105 -4.30 -3.60 -7.49
C PHE A 105 -2.88 -4.07 -7.21
N PHE A 106 -1.90 -3.61 -8.00
CA PHE A 106 -0.51 -3.97 -7.75
C PHE A 106 0.08 -3.24 -6.54
N ASP A 107 -0.27 -1.97 -6.33
CA ASP A 107 0.28 -1.17 -5.24
C ASP A 107 -0.16 -1.65 -3.86
N ALA A 108 -1.45 -1.98 -3.71
CA ALA A 108 -2.00 -2.58 -2.50
C ALA A 108 -1.38 -3.96 -2.25
N SER A 109 -1.32 -4.81 -3.29
CA SER A 109 -0.75 -6.16 -3.18
C SER A 109 0.71 -6.14 -2.71
N LYS A 110 1.51 -5.18 -3.20
CA LYS A 110 2.90 -4.99 -2.77
C LYS A 110 2.99 -4.57 -1.30
N ALA A 111 2.19 -3.60 -0.86
CA ALA A 111 2.20 -3.16 0.55
C ALA A 111 1.80 -4.28 1.51
N LEU A 112 0.72 -5.01 1.20
CA LEU A 112 0.22 -6.13 1.99
C LEU A 112 1.20 -7.31 2.05
N ALA A 113 2.02 -7.49 1.01
CA ALA A 113 3.05 -8.52 0.98
C ALA A 113 4.29 -8.12 1.80
N ALA A 114 4.60 -6.83 1.87
CA ALA A 114 5.80 -6.31 2.52
C ALA A 114 5.60 -6.06 4.02
N PHE A 115 4.42 -5.55 4.42
CA PHE A 115 4.21 -5.00 5.75
C PHE A 115 3.03 -5.63 6.48
N LYS A 116 3.06 -5.55 7.81
CA LYS A 116 1.87 -5.75 8.64
C LYS A 116 1.00 -4.47 8.60
N PRO A 117 -0.33 -4.60 8.77
CA PRO A 117 -1.20 -3.44 8.92
C PRO A 117 -0.76 -2.56 10.10
N PRO A 118 -0.72 -1.23 9.96
CA PRO A 118 -0.45 -0.34 11.09
C PRO A 118 -1.54 -0.46 12.18
N GLU A 119 -1.17 -0.16 13.42
CA GLU A 119 -2.08 -0.22 14.57
C GLU A 119 -3.21 0.81 14.52
N GLY A 120 -2.91 1.96 13.90
CA GLY A 120 -3.83 3.08 13.70
C GLY A 120 -3.61 3.76 12.35
N ASP A 121 -4.09 4.99 12.26
CA ASP A 121 -4.15 5.80 11.04
C ASP A 121 -3.36 7.12 11.14
N ARG A 122 -2.50 7.27 12.16
CA ARG A 122 -1.67 8.47 12.32
C ARG A 122 -0.37 8.31 11.56
N VAL A 123 -0.25 9.06 10.46
CA VAL A 123 0.84 8.95 9.49
C VAL A 123 1.86 10.07 9.70
N MET A 124 3.13 9.70 9.76
CA MET A 124 4.24 10.66 9.71
C MET A 124 4.76 10.76 8.27
N VAL A 125 4.78 11.98 7.73
CA VAL A 125 5.37 12.24 6.40
C VAL A 125 6.75 12.85 6.58
N ILE A 126 7.77 12.29 5.93
CA ILE A 126 9.13 12.84 5.88
C ILE A 126 9.49 13.03 4.41
N THR A 127 9.90 14.23 4.01
CA THR A 127 10.06 14.57 2.58
C THR A 127 11.25 15.50 2.35
N SER A 128 11.90 15.42 1.19
CA SER A 128 12.79 16.49 0.68
C SER A 128 12.08 17.46 -0.26
N SER A 129 10.83 17.20 -0.59
CA SER A 129 9.99 18.03 -1.46
C SER A 129 8.75 18.48 -0.71
N GLY A 130 8.68 19.77 -0.38
CA GLY A 130 7.50 20.36 0.27
C GLY A 130 6.22 20.19 -0.55
N GLY A 131 6.29 20.31 -1.88
CA GLY A 131 5.15 20.08 -2.77
C GLY A 131 4.63 18.64 -2.70
N SER A 132 5.52 17.66 -2.73
CA SER A 132 5.17 16.25 -2.58
C SER A 132 4.64 15.93 -1.17
N GLY A 133 5.14 16.63 -0.15
CA GLY A 133 4.61 16.55 1.22
C GLY A 133 3.18 17.06 1.34
N ILE A 134 2.84 18.16 0.65
CA ILE A 134 1.46 18.69 0.59
C ILE A 134 0.53 17.67 -0.07
N LEU A 135 0.92 17.11 -1.23
CA LEU A 135 0.13 16.08 -1.91
C LEU A 135 -0.08 14.82 -1.05
N ALA A 136 0.93 14.42 -0.28
CA ALA A 136 0.81 13.32 0.67
C ALA A 136 -0.19 13.65 1.78
N ALA A 137 -0.12 14.85 2.36
CA ALA A 137 -1.06 15.30 3.40
C ALA A 137 -2.51 15.28 2.89
N ASP A 138 -2.77 15.86 1.71
CA ASP A 138 -4.11 15.84 1.08
C ASP A 138 -4.59 14.39 0.83
N ALA A 139 -3.70 13.52 0.36
CA ALA A 139 -4.02 12.12 0.09
C ALA A 139 -4.33 11.31 1.37
N ILE A 140 -3.68 11.66 2.49
CA ILE A 140 -3.88 11.04 3.81
C ILE A 140 -5.25 11.44 4.36
N GLU A 141 -5.51 12.75 4.45
CA GLU A 141 -6.77 13.27 5.01
C GLU A 141 -7.99 12.90 4.17
N SER A 142 -7.88 12.95 2.84
CA SER A 142 -8.99 12.57 1.93
C SER A 142 -9.42 11.10 2.04
N ARG A 143 -8.55 10.25 2.60
CA ARG A 143 -8.83 8.82 2.89
C ARG A 143 -9.25 8.57 4.34
N GLY A 144 -9.43 9.62 5.13
CA GLY A 144 -9.84 9.53 6.53
C GLY A 144 -8.74 9.03 7.46
N MET A 145 -7.47 9.09 7.04
CA MET A 145 -6.32 8.92 7.92
C MET A 145 -5.86 10.30 8.45
N GLU A 146 -5.03 10.33 9.48
CA GLU A 146 -4.60 11.57 10.13
C GLU A 146 -3.10 11.79 10.00
N LEU A 147 -2.66 13.04 9.92
CA LEU A 147 -1.26 13.37 10.14
C LEU A 147 -0.93 13.25 11.63
N ALA A 148 0.10 12.48 11.96
CA ALA A 148 0.60 12.32 13.32
C ALA A 148 1.00 13.68 13.94
N ARG A 149 0.57 13.91 15.18
CA ARG A 149 0.91 15.10 15.97
C ARG A 149 2.10 14.83 16.86
N LEU A 150 3.20 15.52 16.60
CA LEU A 150 4.42 15.41 17.38
C LEU A 150 4.34 16.28 18.64
N PRO A 151 4.72 15.76 19.82
CA PRO A 151 4.82 16.54 21.04
C PRO A 151 6.03 17.50 20.96
N GLU A 152 5.98 18.59 21.73
CA GLU A 152 7.06 19.60 21.75
C GLU A 152 8.44 19.00 22.10
N GLU A 153 8.49 17.94 22.90
CA GLU A 153 9.74 17.22 23.20
C GLU A 153 10.43 16.70 21.92
N ILE A 154 9.67 16.04 21.04
CA ILE A 154 10.19 15.50 19.78
C ILE A 154 10.50 16.65 18.81
N LEU A 155 9.64 17.66 18.75
CA LEU A 155 9.89 18.85 17.91
C LEU A 155 11.17 19.57 18.32
N ASN A 156 11.46 19.69 19.62
CA ASN A 156 12.70 20.29 20.10
C ASN A 156 13.93 19.47 19.72
N ARG A 157 13.90 18.15 19.91
CA ARG A 157 14.99 17.25 19.48
C ARG A 157 15.25 17.33 17.98
N LEU A 158 14.19 17.39 17.17
CA LEU A 158 14.30 17.59 15.72
C LEU A 158 14.93 18.95 15.38
N ARG A 159 14.57 20.04 16.08
CA ARG A 159 15.18 21.38 15.89
C ARG A 159 16.67 21.42 16.27
N GLU A 160 17.08 20.62 17.25
CA GLU A 160 18.47 20.53 17.70
C GLU A 160 19.36 19.72 16.74
N GLU A 161 18.83 18.61 16.21
CA GLU A 161 19.59 17.63 15.42
C GLU A 161 19.53 17.88 13.91
N LEU A 162 18.47 18.54 13.43
CA LEU A 162 18.30 18.86 12.00
C LEU A 162 18.71 20.30 11.70
N PRO A 163 19.17 20.58 10.47
CA PRO A 163 19.50 21.93 10.04
C PRO A 163 18.33 22.92 10.19
N TYR A 164 18.66 24.18 10.49
CA TYR A 164 17.67 25.24 10.72
C TYR A 164 16.72 25.52 9.55
N PHE A 165 17.08 25.09 8.32
CA PHE A 165 16.27 25.27 7.13
C PHE A 165 15.15 24.22 6.99
N CYS A 166 15.21 23.13 7.76
CA CYS A 166 14.17 22.11 7.76
C CYS A 166 12.88 22.64 8.41
N VAL A 167 11.73 22.30 7.85
CA VAL A 167 10.43 22.70 8.39
C VAL A 167 9.96 21.61 9.38
N ILE A 168 10.19 21.87 10.67
CA ILE A 168 9.92 20.91 11.75
C ILE A 168 8.43 20.90 12.13
N ARG A 169 7.64 20.17 11.35
CA ARG A 169 6.23 19.81 11.61
C ARG A 169 5.91 18.51 10.87
N ASN A 170 4.65 18.12 10.77
CA ASN A 170 4.21 17.03 9.89
C ASN A 170 3.36 17.63 8.74
N PRO A 171 3.76 17.51 7.47
CA PRO A 171 4.96 16.86 6.95
C PRO A 171 6.28 17.48 7.43
N LEU A 172 7.27 16.62 7.72
CA LEU A 172 8.63 17.02 8.06
C LEU A 172 9.43 17.23 6.78
N ASP A 173 9.64 18.49 6.43
CA ASP A 173 10.31 18.89 5.20
C ASP A 173 11.80 19.11 5.45
N LEU A 174 12.60 18.17 4.93
CA LEU A 174 14.06 18.19 4.94
C LEU A 174 14.64 19.10 3.84
N THR A 175 13.78 19.67 2.98
CA THR A 175 14.08 20.54 1.84
C THR A 175 14.90 19.88 0.73
N GLY A 176 15.04 20.56 -0.42
CA GLY A 176 15.71 20.02 -1.60
C GLY A 176 17.23 19.81 -1.45
N SER A 177 17.83 20.20 -0.33
CA SER A 177 19.25 19.90 0.00
C SER A 177 19.40 18.68 0.91
N ALA A 178 18.35 17.87 1.04
CA ALA A 178 18.39 16.67 1.85
C ALA A 178 19.42 15.65 1.33
N TYR A 179 19.95 14.86 2.25
CA TYR A 179 20.81 13.71 2.00
C TYR A 179 20.42 12.60 2.97
N ALA A 180 20.88 11.37 2.72
CA ALA A 180 20.45 10.17 3.44
C ALA A 180 20.50 10.31 4.97
N GLU A 181 21.55 10.91 5.53
CA GLU A 181 21.69 11.08 6.99
C GLU A 181 20.57 11.92 7.62
N LEU A 182 20.01 12.90 6.90
CA LEU A 182 18.89 13.69 7.43
C LEU A 182 17.61 12.85 7.55
N TYR A 183 17.38 11.94 6.59
CA TYR A 183 16.29 10.96 6.71
C TYR A 183 16.55 9.98 7.86
N ASP A 184 17.79 9.51 8.02
CA ASP A 184 18.17 8.61 9.11
C ASP A 184 17.87 9.23 10.49
N LYS A 185 18.28 10.48 10.69
CA LYS A 185 17.99 11.24 11.92
C LYS A 185 16.49 11.46 12.11
N ALA A 186 15.79 11.91 11.07
CA ALA A 186 14.36 12.20 11.15
C ALA A 186 13.52 10.97 11.54
N ILE A 187 13.77 9.82 10.91
CA ILE A 187 13.09 8.57 11.25
C ILE A 187 13.53 8.10 12.64
N GLY A 188 14.84 8.10 12.94
CA GLY A 188 15.39 7.67 14.22
C GLY A 188 14.85 8.43 15.43
N LEU A 189 14.63 9.75 15.30
CA LEU A 189 14.10 10.59 16.36
C LEU A 189 12.58 10.42 16.60
N THR A 190 11.86 9.85 15.64
CA THR A 190 10.39 9.75 15.68
C THR A 190 9.88 8.32 15.80
N ARG A 191 10.65 7.30 15.39
CA ARG A 191 10.19 5.90 15.25
C ARG A 191 9.60 5.28 16.51
N ASP A 192 10.13 5.65 17.68
CA ASP A 192 9.70 5.09 18.96
C ASP A 192 8.47 5.82 19.55
N TYR A 193 8.01 6.88 18.89
CA TYR A 193 6.84 7.62 19.38
C TYR A 193 5.54 6.90 19.02
N GLU A 194 4.82 6.43 20.04
CA GLU A 194 3.51 5.76 19.93
C GLU A 194 2.41 6.62 19.30
N GLY A 195 2.64 7.92 19.06
CA GLY A 195 1.72 8.79 18.32
C GLY A 195 1.79 8.64 16.79
N ILE A 196 2.66 7.78 16.29
CA ILE A 196 2.85 7.48 14.85
C ILE A 196 2.60 6.00 14.63
N ASP A 197 1.70 5.67 13.69
CA ASP A 197 1.34 4.30 13.35
C ASP A 197 2.00 3.85 12.04
N ALA A 198 2.34 4.78 11.14
CA ALA A 198 2.96 4.51 9.85
C ALA A 198 3.78 5.71 9.34
N TYR A 199 4.69 5.44 8.40
CA TYR A 199 5.48 6.44 7.71
C TYR A 199 5.21 6.47 6.22
N VAL A 200 5.20 7.67 5.65
CA VAL A 200 5.36 7.91 4.21
C VAL A 200 6.63 8.73 4.03
N VAL A 201 7.66 8.10 3.46
CA VAL A 201 8.96 8.74 3.21
C VAL A 201 9.06 9.08 1.73
N ILE A 202 9.33 10.35 1.43
CA ILE A 202 9.28 10.91 0.09
C ILE A 202 10.64 11.45 -0.30
N PHE A 203 11.33 10.75 -1.20
CA PHE A 203 12.53 11.26 -1.85
C PHE A 203 12.10 12.08 -3.06
N GLY A 204 12.15 13.41 -2.94
CA GLY A 204 11.77 14.33 -4.01
C GLY A 204 12.80 14.44 -5.15
N ASP A 205 14.05 14.13 -4.83
CA ASP A 205 15.20 14.09 -5.72
C ASP A 205 15.95 12.76 -5.50
N PRO A 206 16.86 12.35 -6.41
CA PRO A 206 17.67 11.16 -6.22
C PRO A 206 18.66 11.31 -5.07
N ILE A 207 18.49 10.49 -4.03
CA ILE A 207 19.30 10.47 -2.81
C ILE A 207 20.10 9.16 -2.77
N PRO A 208 21.42 9.21 -2.97
CA PRO A 208 22.29 8.06 -2.73
C PRO A 208 22.22 7.64 -1.26
N GLY A 209 22.10 6.33 -1.00
CA GLY A 209 22.00 5.81 0.37
C GLY A 209 20.57 5.76 0.92
N ALA A 210 19.56 6.10 0.12
CA ALA A 210 18.15 6.08 0.53
C ALA A 210 17.71 4.66 0.94
N PHE A 211 18.11 3.64 0.19
CA PHE A 211 17.84 2.24 0.48
C PHE A 211 18.37 1.84 1.86
N GLU A 212 19.64 2.11 2.13
CA GLU A 212 20.30 1.71 3.37
C GLU A 212 19.65 2.35 4.60
N VAL A 213 19.19 3.60 4.48
CA VAL A 213 18.43 4.29 5.53
C VAL A 213 17.10 3.59 5.80
N ILE A 214 16.31 3.33 4.77
CA ILE A 214 14.99 2.70 4.95
C ILE A 214 15.15 1.26 5.44
N GLU A 215 16.09 0.50 4.87
CA GLU A 215 16.37 -0.87 5.29
C GLU A 215 16.75 -0.94 6.76
N LYS A 216 17.62 -0.04 7.23
CA LYS A 216 17.99 0.08 8.64
C LYS A 216 16.76 0.26 9.52
N HIS A 217 15.92 1.26 9.23
CA HIS A 217 14.77 1.56 10.09
C HIS A 217 13.69 0.48 10.04
N LEU A 218 13.48 -0.19 8.91
CA LEU A 218 12.56 -1.33 8.83
C LEU A 218 12.98 -2.53 9.71
N ARG A 219 14.25 -2.63 10.09
CA ARG A 219 14.72 -3.64 11.06
C ARG A 219 14.56 -3.19 12.52
N GLU A 220 14.36 -1.89 12.75
CA GLU A 220 14.31 -1.27 14.07
C GLU A 220 12.88 -0.87 14.50
N THR A 221 11.90 -0.93 13.59
CA THR A 221 10.49 -0.67 13.90
C THR A 221 9.55 -1.64 13.18
N GLU A 222 8.42 -1.96 13.82
CA GLU A 222 7.33 -2.71 13.20
C GLU A 222 6.37 -1.79 12.41
N LYS A 223 6.52 -0.46 12.52
CA LYS A 223 5.68 0.51 11.82
C LYS A 223 6.00 0.47 10.32
N PRO A 224 5.00 0.33 9.43
CA PRO A 224 5.24 0.30 8.00
C PRO A 224 5.83 1.62 7.50
N ILE A 225 6.82 1.53 6.62
CA ILE A 225 7.45 2.67 5.94
C ILE A 225 7.20 2.55 4.44
N LEU A 226 6.31 3.40 3.91
CA LEU A 226 6.00 3.44 2.48
C LEU A 226 6.88 4.48 1.80
N VAL A 227 7.57 4.08 0.73
CA VAL A 227 8.54 4.94 0.05
C VAL A 227 7.95 5.48 -1.24
N ALA A 228 7.83 6.80 -1.35
CA ALA A 228 7.65 7.48 -2.61
C ALA A 228 9.02 8.00 -3.09
N TYR A 229 9.44 7.61 -4.30
CA TYR A 229 10.73 7.99 -4.84
C TYR A 229 10.52 8.67 -6.19
N LEU A 230 10.89 9.95 -6.25
CA LEU A 230 10.80 10.85 -7.40
C LEU A 230 12.21 11.27 -7.85
N GLY A 231 12.30 11.89 -9.03
CA GLY A 231 13.51 12.62 -9.47
C GLY A 231 14.32 11.98 -10.59
N GLY A 232 14.10 10.71 -10.90
CA GLY A 232 14.68 9.99 -12.04
C GLY A 232 16.20 9.79 -11.97
N GLY A 233 16.80 9.53 -13.12
CA GLY A 233 18.26 9.38 -13.27
C GLY A 233 18.84 8.08 -12.71
N ASP A 234 20.15 7.91 -12.87
CA ASP A 234 20.84 6.65 -12.57
C ASP A 234 20.81 6.30 -11.08
N VAL A 235 20.86 7.33 -10.20
CA VAL A 235 20.78 7.15 -8.75
C VAL A 235 19.43 6.56 -8.35
N GLU A 236 18.30 7.09 -8.86
CA GLU A 236 16.99 6.50 -8.56
C GLU A 236 16.92 5.06 -9.07
N VAL A 237 17.40 4.79 -10.29
CA VAL A 237 17.37 3.44 -10.87
C VAL A 237 18.14 2.44 -10.00
N GLU A 238 19.32 2.82 -9.52
CA GLU A 238 20.14 1.98 -8.64
C GLU A 238 19.45 1.75 -7.29
N GLU A 239 18.99 2.81 -6.63
CA GLU A 239 18.36 2.73 -5.31
C GLU A 239 17.05 1.92 -5.37
N ARG A 240 16.20 2.15 -6.38
CA ARG A 240 14.97 1.38 -6.59
C ARG A 240 15.25 -0.11 -6.81
N ARG A 241 16.34 -0.46 -7.51
CA ARG A 241 16.74 -1.86 -7.67
C ARG A 241 17.03 -2.49 -6.31
N LYS A 242 17.81 -1.82 -5.45
CA LYS A 242 18.12 -2.31 -4.10
C LYS A 242 16.83 -2.52 -3.27
N PHE A 243 15.92 -1.55 -3.30
CA PHE A 243 14.61 -1.67 -2.64
C PHE A 243 13.84 -2.91 -3.12
N TYR A 244 13.75 -3.13 -4.43
CA TYR A 244 13.02 -4.27 -5.00
C TYR A 244 13.68 -5.61 -4.68
N GLU A 245 15.01 -5.69 -4.67
CA GLU A 245 15.77 -6.88 -4.28
C GLU A 245 15.53 -7.25 -2.81
N ALA A 246 15.36 -6.25 -1.93
CA ALA A 246 15.00 -6.45 -0.53
C ALA A 246 13.48 -6.66 -0.29
N GLY A 247 12.66 -6.62 -1.34
CA GLY A 247 11.21 -6.77 -1.21
C GLY A 247 10.48 -5.54 -0.65
N ILE A 248 11.11 -4.37 -0.65
CA ILE A 248 10.53 -3.11 -0.19
C ILE A 248 9.82 -2.41 -1.37
N PRO A 249 8.51 -2.13 -1.28
CA PRO A 249 7.78 -1.42 -2.31
C PRO A 249 8.21 0.04 -2.42
N VAL A 250 8.41 0.50 -3.67
CA VAL A 250 8.66 1.91 -3.99
C VAL A 250 7.61 2.37 -4.99
N TYR A 251 6.99 3.51 -4.68
CA TYR A 251 5.92 4.13 -5.44
C TYR A 251 6.45 5.38 -6.16
N PRO A 252 5.99 5.66 -7.39
CA PRO A 252 6.47 6.80 -8.16
C PRO A 252 5.85 8.14 -7.73
N THR A 253 4.79 8.13 -6.91
CA THR A 253 4.16 9.35 -6.39
C THR A 253 3.74 9.19 -4.93
N PRO A 254 3.62 10.31 -4.18
CA PRO A 254 3.15 10.28 -2.80
C PRO A 254 1.73 9.72 -2.64
N GLU A 255 0.82 10.06 -3.53
CA GLU A 255 -0.58 9.63 -3.49
C GLU A 255 -0.69 8.11 -3.63
N ARG A 256 0.15 7.50 -4.47
CA ARG A 256 0.22 6.05 -4.63
C ARG A 256 0.76 5.36 -3.38
N ALA A 257 1.79 5.90 -2.76
CA ALA A 257 2.30 5.40 -1.48
C ALA A 257 1.22 5.47 -0.38
N VAL A 258 0.49 6.58 -0.32
CA VAL A 258 -0.61 6.79 0.62
C VAL A 258 -1.80 5.86 0.32
N ALA A 259 -2.17 5.67 -0.95
CA ALA A 259 -3.22 4.75 -1.34
C ALA A 259 -2.88 3.30 -0.97
N ALA A 260 -1.62 2.90 -1.13
CA ALA A 260 -1.14 1.60 -0.69
C ALA A 260 -1.18 1.45 0.85
N LEU A 261 -0.75 2.49 1.59
CA LEU A 261 -0.86 2.53 3.05
C LEU A 261 -2.31 2.42 3.52
N TYR A 262 -3.24 3.15 2.89
CA TYR A 262 -4.66 3.07 3.21
C TYR A 262 -5.23 1.66 3.02
N ASN A 263 -4.86 0.99 1.91
CA ASN A 263 -5.24 -0.40 1.67
C ASN A 263 -4.66 -1.36 2.71
N LEU A 264 -3.41 -1.13 3.09
CA LEU A 264 -2.74 -1.86 4.17
C LEU A 264 -3.46 -1.66 5.52
N TRP A 265 -3.79 -0.42 5.90
CA TRP A 265 -4.51 -0.11 7.13
C TRP A 265 -5.91 -0.73 7.19
N ARG A 266 -6.72 -0.56 6.14
CA ARG A 266 -8.10 -1.09 6.15
C ARG A 266 -8.16 -2.62 6.14
N SER A 267 -7.09 -3.30 5.73
CA SER A 267 -6.98 -4.77 5.81
C SER A 267 -7.02 -5.31 7.25
N ARG A 268 -6.72 -4.46 8.25
CA ARG A 268 -6.85 -4.79 9.68
C ARG A 268 -8.30 -5.02 10.11
N ARG A 269 -9.26 -4.41 9.41
CA ARG A 269 -10.69 -4.41 9.79
C ARG A 269 -11.45 -5.65 9.28
N GLY A 270 -10.77 -6.56 8.57
CA GLY A 270 -11.32 -7.78 7.99
C GLY A 270 -11.19 -9.00 8.88
#